data_AF-A0AAJ5F6Y6-F1
#
_entry.id   AF-A0AAJ5F6Y6-F1
#
_cell.length_a   1.000
_cell.length_b   1.000
_cell.length_c   1.000
_cell.angle_alpha   90.00
_cell.angle_beta   90.00
_cell.angle_gamma   90.00
#
_symmetry.space_group_name_H-M   'P 1'
#
loop_
_entity.id
_entity.type
_entity.pdbx_description
1 polymer ?
#
loop_
_entity_poly.entity_id
_entity_poly.type
_entity_poly.pdbx_seq_one_letter_code
_entity_poly.pdbx_strand_id
1 'polypeptide(L)'
;MNRLLLALGLMTLPLGAHAATSPDPWPGSPVLVRLFSLPAGRADGERLSRTLALTPVQIAELRRLARVEAAYGQAGRQVIGRQEAARLNARIAVMRVEKDRKVRALLGAKYPAFRQWVRVWWAGQVRAAR
;
A
#
# COMPACT_ATOMS: atom_id res chain seq x y z
N MET A 1 37.02 10.82 -56.46
CA MET A 1 37.61 9.74 -55.66
C MET A 1 37.03 9.80 -54.25
N ASN A 2 36.31 8.75 -53.84
CA ASN A 2 36.17 8.19 -52.47
C ASN A 2 36.09 9.16 -51.27
N ARG A 3 35.18 9.06 -50.29
CA ARG A 3 34.26 8.00 -49.85
C ARG A 3 33.36 8.61 -48.77
N LEU A 4 32.08 8.24 -48.80
CA LEU A 4 31.21 7.90 -47.67
C LEU A 4 31.64 8.34 -46.27
N LEU A 5 30.83 9.16 -45.61
CA LEU A 5 30.41 8.91 -44.23
C LEU A 5 28.95 9.34 -44.02
N LEU A 6 28.10 8.32 -43.87
CA LEU A 6 26.78 8.36 -43.27
C LEU A 6 26.85 8.96 -41.85
N ALA A 7 25.94 9.86 -41.51
CA ALA A 7 25.54 10.08 -40.13
C ALA A 7 24.01 10.09 -40.04
N LEU A 8 23.48 8.93 -39.63
CA LEU A 8 22.11 8.72 -39.17
C LEU A 8 21.80 9.69 -38.02
N GLY A 9 20.88 10.62 -38.23
CA GLY A 9 20.26 11.43 -37.18
C GLY A 9 18.85 10.91 -36.87
N LEU A 10 18.74 9.62 -36.50
CA LEU A 10 17.47 9.03 -36.06
C LEU A 10 17.51 8.93 -34.53
N MET A 11 16.61 9.66 -33.85
CA MET A 11 15.79 9.20 -32.72
C MET A 11 15.24 10.41 -31.97
N THR A 12 14.13 10.92 -32.50
CA THR A 12 13.07 11.48 -31.67
C THR A 12 12.69 10.45 -30.59
N LEU A 13 13.03 10.72 -29.34
CA LEU A 13 12.46 10.01 -28.18
C LEU A 13 11.29 10.84 -27.66
N PRO A 14 10.03 10.55 -28.07
CA PRO A 14 8.89 10.89 -27.25
C PRO A 14 8.78 9.88 -26.10
N LEU A 15 7.85 10.16 -25.19
CA LEU A 15 7.39 9.31 -24.09
C LEU A 15 8.14 9.56 -22.77
N GLY A 16 7.93 10.77 -22.24
CA GLY A 16 7.63 10.89 -20.83
C GLY A 16 6.55 9.88 -20.47
N ALA A 17 6.97 8.73 -19.95
CA ALA A 17 6.10 7.72 -19.40
C ALA A 17 5.26 8.40 -18.34
N HIS A 18 3.99 8.67 -18.66
CA HIS A 18 2.98 8.95 -17.67
C HIS A 18 2.90 7.70 -16.82
N ALA A 19 3.70 7.65 -15.74
CA ALA A 19 3.58 6.64 -14.73
C ALA A 19 2.19 6.81 -14.14
N ALA A 20 1.24 6.02 -14.65
CA ALA A 20 -0.11 5.92 -14.14
C ALA A 20 0.03 5.74 -12.63
N THR A 21 -0.24 6.81 -11.89
CA THR A 21 0.00 6.84 -10.46
C THR A 21 -1.06 5.95 -9.86
N SER A 22 -0.69 4.72 -9.52
CA SER A 22 -1.60 3.78 -8.89
C SER A 22 -2.21 4.46 -7.66
N PRO A 23 -3.54 4.45 -7.49
CA PRO A 23 -4.19 5.17 -6.40
C PRO A 23 -3.58 4.74 -5.05
N ASP A 24 -3.27 5.72 -4.19
CA ASP A 24 -2.68 5.45 -2.88
C ASP A 24 -3.66 4.57 -2.07
N PRO A 25 -3.29 3.32 -1.76
CA PRO A 25 -4.19 2.41 -1.06
C PRO A 25 -4.36 2.80 0.41
N TRP A 26 -3.54 3.71 0.93
CA TRP A 26 -3.55 4.05 2.34
C TRP A 26 -4.32 5.34 2.62
N PRO A 27 -5.19 5.37 3.65
CA PRO A 27 -5.53 4.30 4.59
C PRO A 27 -6.70 3.42 4.14
N GLY A 28 -7.24 3.60 2.94
CA GLY A 28 -8.52 3.03 2.50
C GLY A 28 -8.55 1.50 2.36
N SER A 29 -7.48 0.89 1.86
CA SER A 29 -7.36 -0.55 1.62
C SER A 29 -6.83 -1.30 2.86
N PRO A 30 -7.09 -2.61 2.97
CA PRO A 30 -6.67 -3.44 4.09
C PRO A 30 -5.18 -3.84 4.00
N VAL A 31 -4.30 -2.84 3.93
CA VAL A 31 -2.86 -3.00 3.71
C VAL A 31 -2.20 -3.76 4.86
N LEU A 32 -2.58 -3.48 6.12
CA LEU A 32 -1.94 -4.14 7.27
C LEU A 32 -2.35 -5.61 7.35
N VAL A 33 -3.62 -5.93 7.07
CA VAL A 33 -4.08 -7.32 6.99
C VAL A 33 -3.28 -8.10 5.95
N ARG A 34 -3.11 -7.54 4.75
CA ARG A 34 -2.34 -8.21 3.69
C ARG A 34 -0.89 -8.47 4.11
N LEU A 35 -0.20 -7.46 4.65
CA LEU A 35 1.22 -7.56 5.01
C LEU A 35 1.50 -8.38 6.27
N PHE A 36 0.59 -8.35 7.26
CA PHE A 36 0.89 -8.85 8.61
C PHE A 36 -0.07 -9.91 9.13
N SER A 37 -1.17 -10.21 8.44
CA SER A 37 -2.14 -11.24 8.86
C SER A 37 -2.30 -12.38 7.87
N LEU A 38 -2.09 -12.14 6.57
CA LEU A 38 -2.22 -13.19 5.55
C LEU A 38 -0.88 -13.90 5.30
N PRO A 39 -0.86 -15.24 5.12
CA PRO A 39 0.36 -15.97 4.78
C PRO A 39 1.08 -15.43 3.54
N ALA A 40 0.30 -15.08 2.50
CA ALA A 40 0.82 -14.57 1.23
C ALA A 40 1.62 -13.25 1.37
N GLY A 41 1.33 -12.43 2.38
CA GLY A 41 2.06 -11.17 2.58
C GLY A 41 3.19 -11.24 3.59
N ARG A 42 3.50 -12.41 4.15
CA ARG A 42 4.56 -12.57 5.18
C ARG A 42 5.91 -12.05 4.68
N ALA A 43 6.32 -12.47 3.49
CA ALA A 43 7.59 -12.04 2.89
C ALA A 43 7.64 -10.53 2.64
N ASP A 44 6.51 -9.93 2.24
CA ASP A 44 6.38 -8.49 2.03
C ASP A 44 6.41 -7.71 3.34
N GLY A 45 5.74 -8.20 4.39
CA GLY A 45 5.81 -7.64 5.74
C GLY A 45 7.22 -7.69 6.32
N GLU A 46 7.96 -8.77 6.11
CA GLU A 46 9.37 -8.90 6.48
C GLU A 46 10.27 -7.95 5.67
N ARG A 47 10.00 -7.79 4.37
CA ARG A 47 10.71 -6.84 3.51
C ARG A 47 10.49 -5.40 3.98
N LEU A 48 9.24 -4.99 4.23
CA LEU A 48 8.90 -3.69 4.81
C LEU A 48 9.64 -3.46 6.12
N SER A 49 9.61 -4.46 7.01
CA SER A 49 10.24 -4.37 8.33
C SER A 49 11.74 -4.13 8.23
N ARG A 50 12.42 -4.79 7.30
CA ARG A 50 13.85 -4.57 7.02
C ARG A 50 14.09 -3.22 6.36
N THR A 51 13.34 -2.86 5.33
CA THR A 51 13.52 -1.60 4.57
C THR A 51 13.39 -0.37 5.47
N LEU A 52 12.48 -0.38 6.44
CA LEU A 52 12.28 0.74 7.36
C LEU A 52 13.00 0.58 8.70
N ALA A 53 13.79 -0.49 8.87
CA ALA A 53 14.41 -0.87 10.13
C ALA A 53 13.41 -0.77 11.31
N LEU A 54 12.26 -1.45 11.17
CA LEU A 54 11.21 -1.44 12.18
C LEU A 54 11.67 -2.21 13.43
N THR A 55 11.42 -1.65 14.61
CA THR A 55 11.73 -2.34 15.87
C THR A 55 10.73 -3.47 16.13
N PRO A 56 11.07 -4.47 16.97
CA PRO A 56 10.12 -5.50 17.37
C PRO A 56 8.81 -4.95 17.93
N VAL A 57 8.87 -3.84 18.69
CA VAL A 57 7.70 -3.16 19.24
C VAL A 57 6.85 -2.55 18.12
N GLN A 58 7.47 -1.87 17.14
CA GLN A 58 6.75 -1.33 15.99
C GLN A 58 6.06 -2.45 15.18
N ILE A 59 6.74 -3.57 14.97
CA ILE A 59 6.18 -4.72 14.24
C ILE A 59 5.01 -5.33 15.02
N ALA A 60 5.13 -5.51 16.34
CA ALA A 60 4.07 -6.05 17.18
C ALA A 60 2.82 -5.16 17.14
N GLU A 61 3.00 -3.84 17.17
CA GLU A 61 1.89 -2.90 17.12
C GLU A 61 1.23 -2.83 15.73
N LEU A 62 2.01 -2.90 14.64
CA LEU A 62 1.45 -3.03 13.29
C LEU A 62 0.63 -4.32 13.13
N ARG A 63 1.09 -5.45 13.70
CA ARG A 63 0.31 -6.70 13.75
C ARG A 63 -0.97 -6.55 14.58
N ARG A 64 -0.92 -5.80 15.69
CA ARG A 64 -2.12 -5.50 16.49
C ARG A 64 -3.13 -4.70 15.70
N LEU A 65 -2.69 -3.65 14.99
CA LEU A 65 -3.54 -2.85 14.11
C LEU A 65 -4.10 -3.67 12.93
N ALA A 66 -3.33 -4.62 12.39
CA ALA A 66 -3.80 -5.54 11.35
C ALA A 66 -4.98 -6.41 11.84
N ARG A 67 -4.95 -6.89 13.10
CA ARG A 67 -6.08 -7.62 13.70
C ARG A 67 -7.33 -6.76 13.84
N VAL A 68 -7.17 -5.49 14.22
CA VAL A 68 -8.29 -4.54 14.27
C VAL A 68 -8.88 -4.35 12.88
N GLU A 69 -8.04 -4.10 11.87
CA GLU A 69 -8.47 -3.95 10.48
C GLU A 69 -9.19 -5.22 9.96
N ALA A 70 -8.69 -6.41 10.29
CA ALA A 70 -9.33 -7.68 9.94
C ALA A 70 -10.74 -7.80 10.52
N ALA A 71 -10.95 -7.41 11.79
CA ALA A 71 -12.25 -7.48 12.45
C ALA A 71 -13.31 -6.63 11.72
N TYR A 72 -12.95 -5.44 11.22
CA TYR A 72 -13.85 -4.62 10.41
C TYR A 72 -14.13 -5.24 9.04
N GLY A 73 -13.13 -5.89 8.42
CA GLY A 73 -13.35 -6.66 7.19
C GLY A 73 -14.32 -7.82 7.40
N GLN A 74 -14.27 -8.49 8.56
CA GLN A 74 -15.22 -9.54 8.92
C GLN A 74 -16.64 -9.01 9.12
N ALA A 75 -16.80 -7.90 9.84
CA ALA A 75 -18.09 -7.26 10.05
C ALA A 75 -18.78 -6.93 8.71
N GLY A 76 -18.01 -6.52 7.69
CA GLY A 76 -18.53 -6.27 6.34
C GLY A 76 -19.14 -7.49 5.64
N ARG A 77 -18.71 -8.71 6.00
CA ARG A 77 -19.24 -9.96 5.42
C ARG A 77 -20.59 -10.36 6.02
N GLN A 78 -20.98 -9.76 7.15
CA GLN A 78 -22.17 -10.12 7.92
C GLN A 78 -23.33 -9.14 7.70
N VAL A 79 -23.11 -8.05 6.94
CA VAL A 79 -24.13 -7.03 6.69
C VAL A 79 -25.10 -7.50 5.62
N ILE A 80 -26.40 -7.47 5.95
CA ILE A 80 -27.49 -7.89 5.05
C ILE A 80 -28.27 -6.67 4.53
N GLY A 81 -28.34 -5.57 5.31
CA GLY A 81 -29.20 -4.41 5.00
C GLY A 81 -28.43 -3.12 4.65
N ARG A 82 -29.06 -2.24 3.83
CA ARG A 82 -28.49 -0.95 3.42
C ARG A 82 -28.19 0.01 4.58
N GLN A 83 -29.07 0.10 5.58
CA GLN A 83 -28.84 0.97 6.74
C GLN A 83 -27.68 0.47 7.63
N GLU A 84 -27.57 -0.84 7.79
CA GLU A 84 -26.47 -1.47 8.51
C GLU A 84 -25.13 -1.27 7.76
N ALA A 85 -25.15 -1.40 6.43
CA ALA A 85 -24.00 -1.08 5.59
C ALA A 85 -23.55 0.37 5.75
N ALA A 86 -24.48 1.33 5.78
CA ALA A 86 -24.17 2.74 5.98
C ALA A 86 -23.51 2.98 7.36
N ARG A 87 -24.07 2.39 8.43
CA ARG A 87 -23.49 2.49 9.79
C ARG A 87 -22.11 1.85 9.86
N LEU A 88 -21.92 0.68 9.25
CA LEU A 88 -20.64 0.01 9.19
C LEU A 88 -19.61 0.84 8.40
N ASN A 89 -20.00 1.40 7.26
CA ASN A 89 -19.14 2.25 6.44
C ASN A 89 -18.66 3.49 7.21
N ALA A 90 -19.54 4.12 8.00
CA ALA A 90 -19.15 5.21 8.88
C ALA A 90 -18.11 4.77 9.93
N ARG A 91 -18.30 3.61 10.56
CA ARG A 91 -17.33 3.04 11.50
C ARG A 91 -16.00 2.70 10.84
N ILE A 92 -16.02 2.15 9.62
CA ILE A 92 -14.83 1.87 8.82
C ILE A 92 -14.08 3.17 8.49
N ALA A 93 -14.78 4.24 8.14
CA ALA A 93 -14.17 5.54 7.86
C ALA A 93 -13.44 6.09 9.09
N VAL A 94 -14.08 6.06 10.27
CA VAL A 94 -13.45 6.46 11.54
C VAL A 94 -12.23 5.59 11.85
N MET A 95 -12.36 4.26 11.72
CA MET A 95 -11.25 3.33 11.94
C MET A 95 -10.07 3.62 11.01
N ARG A 96 -10.30 3.96 9.73
CA ARG A 96 -9.24 4.28 8.77
C ARG A 96 -8.45 5.52 9.18
N VAL A 97 -9.14 6.56 9.68
CA VAL A 97 -8.50 7.78 10.19
C VAL A 97 -7.67 7.45 11.44
N GLU A 98 -8.24 6.69 12.38
CA GLU A 98 -7.53 6.27 13.60
C GLU A 98 -6.33 5.38 13.31
N LYS A 99 -6.45 4.47 12.34
CA LYS A 99 -5.35 3.65 11.85
C LYS A 99 -4.23 4.53 11.30
N ASP A 100 -4.56 5.51 10.45
CA ASP A 100 -3.57 6.44 9.91
C ASP A 100 -2.82 7.18 11.01
N ARG A 101 -3.57 7.76 11.95
CA ARG A 101 -3.03 8.50 13.09
C ARG A 101 -2.10 7.63 13.94
N LYS A 102 -2.52 6.40 14.28
CA LYS A 102 -1.73 5.47 15.10
C LYS A 102 -0.45 5.02 14.38
N VAL A 103 -0.54 4.69 13.10
CA VAL A 103 0.65 4.31 12.31
C VAL A 103 1.62 5.49 12.17
N ARG A 104 1.11 6.70 11.97
CA ARG A 104 1.95 7.91 11.94
C ARG A 104 2.68 8.13 13.26
N ALA A 105 1.96 8.06 14.38
CA ALA A 105 2.56 8.20 15.71
C ALA A 105 3.60 7.09 16.00
N LEU A 106 3.28 5.84 15.63
CA LEU A 106 4.15 4.68 15.86
C LEU A 106 5.46 4.75 15.05
N LEU A 107 5.37 5.20 13.79
CA LEU A 107 6.50 5.20 12.87
C LEU A 107 7.30 6.52 12.92
N GLY A 108 6.68 7.62 13.38
CA GLY A 108 7.31 8.93 13.47
C GLY A 108 7.92 9.33 12.12
N ALA A 109 9.22 9.64 12.11
CA ALA A 109 9.97 10.02 10.91
C ALA A 109 9.96 8.95 9.80
N LYS A 110 9.69 7.67 10.12
CA LYS A 110 9.60 6.58 9.12
C LYS A 110 8.26 6.56 8.38
N TYR A 111 7.27 7.32 8.82
CA TYR A 111 5.92 7.29 8.25
C TYR A 111 5.85 7.69 6.76
N PRO A 112 6.54 8.73 6.28
CA PRO A 112 6.57 9.06 4.85
C PRO A 112 7.15 7.94 3.99
N ALA A 113 8.23 7.31 4.45
CA ALA A 113 8.86 6.17 3.77
C ALA A 113 7.93 4.94 3.75
N PHE A 114 7.18 4.70 4.83
CA PHE A 114 6.11 3.71 4.85
C PHE A 114 5.04 3.98 3.79
N ARG A 115 4.54 5.22 3.69
CA ARG A 115 3.53 5.59 2.68
C ARG A 115 4.04 5.36 1.26
N GLN A 116 5.29 5.75 0.99
CA GLN A 116 5.90 5.52 -0.32
C GLN A 116 6.05 4.03 -0.61
N TRP A 117 6.57 3.25 0.35
CA TRP A 117 6.74 1.81 0.21
C TRP A 117 5.41 1.12 -0.12
N VAL A 118 4.35 1.47 0.62
CA VAL A 118 3.00 0.92 0.42
C VAL A 118 2.47 1.24 -0.97
N ARG A 119 2.65 2.47 -1.48
CA ARG A 119 2.24 2.84 -2.84
C ARG A 119 2.94 1.99 -3.90
N VAL A 120 4.25 1.84 -3.80
CA VAL A 120 5.05 1.06 -4.76
C VAL A 120 4.68 -0.43 -4.71
N TRP A 121 4.62 -1.00 -3.51
CA TRP A 121 4.22 -2.39 -3.31
C TRP A 121 2.82 -2.65 -3.87
N TRP A 122 1.85 -1.79 -3.57
CA TRP A 122 0.47 -1.95 -4.05
C TRP A 122 0.34 -1.87 -5.57
N ALA A 123 1.07 -0.96 -6.21
CA ALA A 123 1.13 -0.90 -7.67
C ALA A 123 1.67 -2.22 -8.27
N GLY A 124 2.63 -2.87 -7.60
CA GLY A 124 3.08 -4.21 -7.97
C GLY A 124 1.99 -5.27 -7.83
N GLN A 125 1.28 -5.29 -6.71
CA GLN A 125 0.20 -6.24 -6.43
C GLN A 125 -0.97 -6.12 -7.43
N VAL A 126 -1.39 -4.88 -7.75
CA VAL A 126 -2.48 -4.64 -8.72
C VAL A 126 -2.09 -5.08 -10.13
N ARG A 127 -0.81 -4.91 -10.53
CA ARG A 127 -0.33 -5.37 -11.84
C ARG A 127 -0.26 -6.90 -11.94
N ALA A 128 0.16 -7.58 -10.87
CA ALA A 128 0.26 -9.05 -10.85
C ALA A 128 -1.10 -9.77 -10.83
N ALA A 129 -2.17 -9.06 -10.49
CA ALA A 129 -3.53 -9.59 -10.45
C ALA A 129 -4.34 -9.35 -11.76
N ARG A 130 -3.72 -8.72 -12.76
CA ARG A 130 -4.28 -8.53 -14.11
C ARG A 130 -3.66 -9.55 -15.06
#